data_AF-A0A9N9SQK1-F1
#
_entry.id   AF-A0A9N9SQK1-F1
#
_cell.length_a   1.000
_cell.length_b   1.000
_cell.length_c   1.000
_cell.angle_alpha   90.00
_cell.angle_beta   90.00
_cell.angle_gamma   90.00
#
_symmetry.space_group_name_H-M   'P 1'
#
loop_
_entity.id
_entity.type
_entity.pdbx_description
1 polymer ?
#
loop_
_entity_poly.entity_id
_entity_poly.type
_entity_poly.pdbx_seq_one_letter_code
_entity_poly.pdbx_strand_id
1 'polypeptide(L)'
;MEEIMSKLIAERAEARGRAEECRALASVSSKVVQPVKQKVEVKTFAVAVKSDKVEKVEEIMKKVDEMSRDLKTVSVRTVRKIKDGVVIEAATQEDAKNIRTNIKGKNLKIAEAMKINPKIIVFDVPKEVTDAELLEDLYNKNGMSRVTVKDFNNWVKVDGRKKMRHDLDNVLLSLNEEIAEYWIGKGYVYIGWRSCKVKEVDIVKRCFKCCSVHHRADQCKERGYVCRKCGESSHDARICRNRMKCKSCLEKTGKELAHATDSGDCPEYKRKLEYLKNREMFDV
;
A
#
# COMPACT_ATOMS: atom_id res chain seq x y z
N MET A 1 -37.31 -5.01 60.84
CA MET A 1 -37.61 -3.93 59.87
C MET A 1 -36.38 -3.06 59.58
N GLU A 2 -35.59 -2.68 60.57
CA GLU A 2 -34.40 -1.83 60.41
C GLU A 2 -33.31 -2.41 59.49
N GLU A 3 -33.12 -3.72 59.52
CA GLU A 3 -32.11 -4.41 58.71
C GLU A 3 -32.46 -4.45 57.20
N ILE A 4 -33.76 -4.52 56.89
CA ILE A 4 -34.27 -4.46 55.50
C ILE A 4 -34.14 -3.03 54.97
N MET A 5 -34.43 -2.04 55.82
CA MET A 5 -34.29 -0.62 55.45
C MET A 5 -32.83 -0.24 55.20
N SER A 6 -31.90 -0.77 55.99
CA SER A 6 -30.45 -0.57 55.78
C SER A 6 -29.93 -1.19 54.49
N LYS A 7 -30.41 -2.39 54.11
CA LYS A 7 -30.06 -3.00 52.82
C LYS A 7 -30.58 -2.21 51.62
N LEU A 8 -31.81 -1.70 51.70
CA LEU A 8 -32.40 -0.84 50.65
C LEU A 8 -31.66 0.49 50.48
N ILE A 9 -31.14 1.06 51.57
CA ILE A 9 -30.32 2.28 51.52
C ILE A 9 -28.96 1.99 50.86
N ALA A 10 -28.32 0.87 51.20
CA ALA A 10 -27.06 0.46 50.60
C ALA A 10 -27.19 0.19 49.09
N GLU A 11 -28.23 -0.55 48.67
CA GLU A 11 -28.50 -0.81 47.25
C GLU A 11 -28.78 0.48 46.46
N ARG A 12 -29.49 1.45 47.07
CA ARG A 12 -29.72 2.76 46.45
C ARG A 12 -28.44 3.58 46.34
N ALA A 13 -27.54 3.50 47.32
CA ALA A 13 -26.24 4.16 47.26
C ALA A 13 -25.36 3.57 46.16
N GLU A 14 -25.30 2.24 46.02
CA GLU A 14 -24.57 1.56 44.94
C GLU A 14 -25.19 1.82 43.56
N ALA A 15 -26.51 1.92 43.46
CA ALA A 15 -27.18 2.28 42.20
C ALA A 15 -26.88 3.74 41.79
N ARG A 16 -26.78 4.66 42.76
CA ARG A 16 -26.37 6.06 42.50
C ARG A 16 -24.91 6.15 42.07
N GLY A 17 -24.00 5.43 42.73
CA GLY A 17 -22.58 5.40 42.36
C GLY A 17 -22.38 4.89 40.92
N ARG A 18 -23.05 3.79 40.54
CA ARG A 18 -23.02 3.26 39.17
C ARG A 18 -23.61 4.23 38.13
N ALA A 19 -24.64 4.99 38.49
CA ALA A 19 -25.23 5.99 37.61
C ALA A 19 -24.31 7.21 37.40
N GLU A 20 -23.57 7.62 38.43
CA GLU A 20 -22.59 8.70 38.35
C GLU A 20 -21.34 8.30 37.54
N GLU A 21 -20.86 7.07 37.70
CA GLU A 21 -19.79 6.49 36.86
C GLU A 21 -20.20 6.42 35.38
N CYS A 22 -21.43 5.97 35.09
CA CYS A 22 -21.97 5.96 33.72
C CYS A 22 -22.07 7.38 33.12
N ARG A 23 -22.41 8.40 33.92
CA ARG A 23 -22.45 9.80 33.47
C ARG A 23 -21.05 10.37 33.22
N ALA A 24 -20.07 10.02 34.05
CA ALA A 24 -18.68 10.42 33.86
C ALA A 24 -18.06 9.76 32.62
N LEU A 25 -18.36 8.49 32.35
CA LEU A 25 -17.94 7.82 31.10
C LEU A 25 -18.62 8.42 29.86
N ALA A 26 -19.88 8.83 29.97
CA ALA A 26 -20.60 9.48 28.88
C ALA A 26 -20.06 10.88 28.54
N SER A 27 -19.54 11.63 29.53
CA SER A 27 -18.95 12.96 29.30
C SER A 27 -17.54 12.92 28.70
N VAL A 28 -16.80 11.81 28.86
CA VAL A 28 -15.52 11.58 28.16
C VAL A 28 -15.76 11.16 26.71
N SER A 29 -16.90 10.53 26.40
CA SER A 29 -17.27 10.06 25.06
C SER A 29 -17.83 11.16 24.13
N SER A 30 -18.06 12.38 24.62
CA SER A 30 -18.67 13.48 23.86
C SER A 30 -17.67 14.52 23.34
N LYS A 31 -16.38 14.19 23.24
CA LYS A 31 -15.50 14.91 22.30
C LYS A 31 -16.06 14.70 20.90
N VAL A 32 -16.85 15.67 20.44
CA VAL A 32 -17.35 15.80 19.08
C VAL A 32 -16.15 15.71 18.16
N VAL A 33 -15.89 14.51 17.64
CA VAL A 33 -14.95 14.32 16.55
C VAL A 33 -15.60 15.03 15.37
N GLN A 34 -15.11 16.24 15.08
CA GLN A 34 -15.53 16.96 13.90
C GLN A 34 -15.44 16.00 12.70
N PRO A 35 -16.47 15.91 11.85
CA PRO A 35 -16.40 15.07 10.67
C PRO A 35 -15.20 15.54 9.85
N VAL A 36 -14.15 14.72 9.81
CA VAL A 36 -12.98 14.97 8.98
C VAL A 36 -13.52 14.98 7.56
N LYS A 37 -13.67 16.18 6.97
CA LYS A 37 -14.14 16.35 5.59
C LYS A 37 -13.36 15.36 4.72
N GLN A 38 -14.05 14.34 4.21
CA GLN A 38 -13.44 13.40 3.27
C GLN A 38 -12.98 14.25 2.09
N LYS A 39 -11.66 14.40 1.91
CA LYS A 39 -11.12 14.90 0.64
C LYS A 39 -11.57 13.90 -0.41
N VAL A 40 -12.53 14.30 -1.22
CA VAL A 40 -12.88 13.58 -2.45
C VAL A 40 -11.56 13.46 -3.21
N GLU A 41 -11.11 12.24 -3.48
CA GLU A 41 -9.91 11.99 -4.26
C GLU A 41 -10.21 12.45 -5.68
N VAL A 42 -9.78 13.66 -6.02
CA VAL A 42 -10.02 14.23 -7.34
C VAL A 42 -8.98 13.65 -8.29
N LYS A 43 -9.45 13.04 -9.39
CA LYS A 43 -8.59 12.50 -10.44
C LYS A 43 -7.56 13.55 -10.89
N THR A 44 -6.30 13.16 -10.96
CA THR A 44 -5.18 13.96 -11.48
C THR A 44 -4.54 13.24 -12.66
N PHE A 45 -3.84 14.00 -13.52
CA PHE A 45 -3.14 13.47 -14.68
C PHE A 45 -1.65 13.71 -14.51
N ALA A 46 -0.90 12.64 -14.25
CA ALA A 46 0.51 12.76 -13.91
C ALA A 46 1.40 12.72 -15.15
N VAL A 47 2.43 13.56 -15.16
CA VAL A 47 3.49 13.62 -16.18
C VAL A 47 4.82 13.55 -15.46
N ALA A 48 5.59 12.49 -15.66
CA ALA A 48 6.96 12.43 -15.16
C ALA A 48 7.93 13.01 -16.17
N VAL A 49 8.85 13.79 -15.64
CA VAL A 49 9.89 14.50 -16.35
C VAL A 49 11.22 14.02 -15.82
N LYS A 50 12.05 13.48 -16.70
CA LYS A 50 13.43 13.09 -16.44
C LYS A 50 14.36 13.93 -17.31
N SER A 51 15.63 14.02 -16.91
CA SER A 51 16.64 14.63 -17.77
C SER A 51 17.13 13.62 -18.81
N ASP A 52 17.51 14.11 -19.99
CA ASP A 52 18.22 13.33 -21.00
C ASP A 52 19.66 12.99 -20.60
N LYS A 53 20.22 13.73 -19.63
CA LYS A 53 21.57 13.55 -19.09
C LYS A 53 21.50 13.19 -17.60
N VAL A 54 22.62 12.73 -17.03
CA VAL A 54 22.74 12.56 -15.58
C VAL A 54 22.81 13.94 -14.92
N GLU A 55 21.66 14.57 -14.71
CA GLU A 55 21.48 15.84 -14.02
C GLU A 55 20.88 15.62 -12.63
N LYS A 56 21.15 16.53 -11.70
CA LYS A 56 20.57 16.45 -10.35
C LYS A 56 19.08 16.80 -10.39
N VAL A 57 18.30 16.20 -9.49
CA VAL A 57 16.84 16.43 -9.38
C VAL A 57 16.51 17.91 -9.15
N GLU A 58 17.38 18.65 -8.45
CA GLU A 58 17.26 20.09 -8.24
C GLU A 58 17.30 20.91 -9.54
N GLU A 59 18.10 20.49 -10.52
CA GLU A 59 18.24 21.19 -11.81
C GLU A 59 17.02 20.94 -12.69
N ILE A 60 16.51 19.71 -12.67
CA ILE A 60 15.24 19.35 -13.31
C ILE A 60 14.10 20.17 -12.71
N MET A 61 14.06 20.32 -11.39
CA MET A 61 13.05 21.12 -10.71
C MET A 61 13.10 22.60 -11.13
N LYS A 62 14.30 23.20 -11.26
CA LYS A 62 14.43 24.58 -11.74
C LYS A 62 13.89 24.74 -13.17
N LYS A 63 14.20 23.82 -14.07
CA LYS A 63 13.67 23.82 -15.45
C LYS A 63 12.15 23.69 -15.48
N VAL A 64 11.59 22.87 -14.58
CA VAL A 64 10.13 22.72 -14.41
C VAL A 64 9.49 23.99 -13.86
N ASP A 65 10.13 24.66 -12.88
CA ASP A 65 9.65 25.92 -12.32
C ASP A 65 9.72 27.08 -13.34
N GLU A 66 10.75 27.13 -14.17
CA GLU A 66 10.85 28.07 -15.29
C GLU A 66 9.71 27.84 -16.30
N MET A 67 9.46 26.58 -16.67
CA MET A 67 8.34 26.21 -17.54
C MET A 67 6.98 26.60 -16.94
N SER A 68 6.83 26.55 -15.61
CA SER A 68 5.60 27.00 -14.95
C SER A 68 5.31 28.49 -15.16
N ARG A 69 6.34 29.31 -15.42
CA ARG A 69 6.16 30.75 -15.70
C ARG A 69 5.65 31.00 -17.11
N ASP A 70 6.03 30.13 -18.05
CA ASP A 70 5.59 30.17 -19.46
C ASP A 70 4.14 29.64 -19.59
N LEU A 71 3.76 28.64 -18.80
CA LEU A 71 2.48 27.95 -18.86
C LEU A 71 1.44 28.50 -17.88
N LYS A 72 1.13 29.80 -17.97
CA LYS A 72 0.21 30.51 -17.05
C LYS A 72 -1.22 29.96 -17.02
N THR A 73 -1.64 29.24 -18.06
CA THR A 73 -2.99 28.65 -18.17
C THR A 73 -3.08 27.22 -17.66
N VAL A 74 -1.95 26.58 -17.36
CA VAL A 74 -1.90 25.17 -16.95
C VAL A 74 -2.11 25.04 -15.46
N SER A 75 -3.15 24.28 -15.07
CA SER A 75 -3.45 24.04 -13.66
C SER A 75 -2.72 22.80 -13.14
N VAL A 76 -1.72 23.00 -12.28
CA VAL A 76 -0.97 21.93 -11.60
C VAL A 76 -1.44 21.82 -10.15
N ARG A 77 -1.79 20.59 -9.71
CA ARG A 77 -2.16 20.33 -8.31
C ARG A 77 -0.96 20.08 -7.42
N THR A 78 0.01 19.32 -7.90
CA THR A 78 1.14 18.87 -7.08
C THR A 78 2.34 18.62 -7.97
N VAL A 79 3.51 19.02 -7.48
CA VAL A 79 4.79 18.66 -8.05
C VAL A 79 5.56 17.89 -6.98
N ARG A 80 6.09 16.72 -7.34
CA ARG A 80 6.82 15.85 -6.41
C ARG A 80 8.12 15.35 -7.01
N LYS A 81 9.18 15.38 -6.21
CA LYS A 81 10.49 14.82 -6.58
C LYS A 81 10.43 13.29 -6.55
N ILE A 82 11.08 12.66 -7.53
CA ILE A 82 11.38 11.22 -7.55
C ILE A 82 12.90 11.05 -7.65
N LYS A 83 13.40 9.82 -7.49
CA LYS A 83 14.83 9.52 -7.43
C LYS A 83 15.61 10.12 -8.62
N ASP A 84 15.05 9.98 -9.83
CA ASP A 84 15.72 10.36 -11.08
C ASP A 84 14.88 11.37 -11.90
N GLY A 85 14.07 12.21 -11.25
CA GLY A 85 13.22 13.18 -11.94
C GLY A 85 12.16 13.88 -11.10
N VAL A 86 11.15 14.43 -11.77
CA VAL A 86 10.04 15.18 -11.17
C VAL A 86 8.71 14.71 -11.76
N VAL A 87 7.68 14.51 -10.93
CA VAL A 87 6.32 14.20 -11.38
C VAL A 87 5.43 15.42 -11.17
N ILE A 88 4.74 15.83 -12.23
CA ILE A 88 3.80 16.95 -12.27
C ILE A 88 2.39 16.38 -12.39
N GLU A 89 1.52 16.66 -11.42
CA GLU A 89 0.13 16.23 -11.40
C GLU A 89 -0.78 17.37 -11.87
N ALA A 90 -1.23 17.30 -13.13
CA ALA A 90 -2.13 18.26 -13.73
C ALA A 90 -3.59 18.05 -13.28
N ALA A 91 -4.36 19.14 -13.27
CA ALA A 91 -5.78 19.12 -12.91
C ALA A 91 -6.65 18.49 -14.02
N THR A 92 -6.28 18.69 -15.29
CA THR A 92 -7.02 18.18 -16.45
C THR A 92 -6.11 17.39 -17.41
N GLN A 93 -6.73 16.59 -18.29
CA GLN A 93 -6.01 15.84 -19.31
C GLN A 93 -5.39 16.77 -20.37
N GLU A 94 -6.03 17.90 -20.63
CA GLU A 94 -5.55 18.92 -21.59
C GLU A 94 -4.32 19.64 -21.05
N ASP A 95 -4.32 20.00 -19.77
CA ASP A 95 -3.15 20.53 -19.05
C ASP A 95 -1.96 19.56 -19.12
N ALA A 96 -2.20 18.26 -18.90
CA ALA A 96 -1.17 17.24 -19.04
C ALA A 96 -0.61 17.15 -20.46
N LYS A 97 -1.47 17.28 -21.49
CA LYS A 97 -1.02 17.34 -22.89
C LYS A 97 -0.17 18.58 -23.16
N ASN A 98 -0.57 19.74 -22.65
CA ASN A 98 0.17 20.99 -22.80
C ASN A 98 1.56 20.91 -22.16
N ILE A 99 1.65 20.30 -20.97
CA ILE A 99 2.93 20.02 -20.31
C ILE A 99 3.79 19.10 -21.17
N ARG A 100 3.23 17.99 -21.69
CA ARG A 100 3.96 17.03 -22.54
C ARG A 100 4.51 17.70 -23.82
N THR A 101 3.72 18.57 -24.46
CA THR A 101 4.16 19.26 -25.68
C THR A 101 5.31 20.24 -25.40
N ASN A 102 5.29 20.94 -24.27
CA ASN A 102 6.32 21.92 -23.92
C ASN A 102 7.63 21.30 -23.39
N ILE A 103 7.59 20.04 -22.97
CA ILE A 103 8.78 19.29 -22.56
C ILE A 103 9.61 18.86 -23.78
N LYS A 104 8.95 18.57 -24.91
CA LYS A 104 9.63 18.17 -26.16
C LYS A 104 10.55 19.29 -26.63
N GLY A 105 11.87 19.04 -26.61
CA GLY A 105 12.90 19.97 -27.09
C GLY A 105 13.72 20.68 -26.00
N LYS A 106 13.42 20.50 -24.70
CA LYS A 106 14.17 21.13 -23.58
C LYS A 106 15.23 20.21 -22.93
N ASN A 107 15.75 19.19 -23.64
CA ASN A 107 16.62 18.13 -23.08
C ASN A 107 15.99 17.37 -21.89
N LEU A 108 14.68 17.24 -21.92
CA LEU A 108 13.88 16.56 -20.90
C LEU A 108 13.09 15.44 -21.58
N LYS A 109 13.12 14.26 -20.97
CA LYS A 109 12.34 13.09 -21.38
C LYS A 109 11.08 13.00 -20.55
N ILE A 110 9.99 12.66 -21.23
CA ILE A 110 8.76 12.25 -20.54
C ILE A 110 8.92 10.77 -20.22
N ALA A 111 8.87 10.44 -18.93
CA ALA A 111 8.69 9.04 -18.53
C ALA A 111 7.20 8.73 -18.66
N GLU A 112 6.89 7.64 -19.37
CA GLU A 112 5.50 7.21 -19.53
C GLU A 112 4.94 6.69 -18.21
N ALA A 113 3.67 7.00 -17.98
CA ALA A 113 2.93 6.44 -16.86
C ALA A 113 2.77 4.93 -17.09
N MET A 114 3.32 4.12 -16.19
CA MET A 114 3.08 2.69 -16.14
C MET A 114 2.19 2.38 -14.95
N LYS A 115 1.34 1.36 -15.09
CA LYS A 115 0.69 0.77 -13.92
C LYS A 115 1.75 0.09 -13.05
N ILE A 116 1.49 0.00 -11.75
CA ILE A 116 2.34 -0.81 -10.87
C ILE A 116 2.27 -2.26 -11.36
N ASN A 117 3.40 -2.77 -11.86
CA ASN A 117 3.51 -4.18 -12.22
C ASN A 117 3.17 -5.04 -10.98
N PRO A 118 2.26 -6.02 -11.12
CA PRO A 118 2.06 -7.02 -10.09
C PRO A 118 3.38 -7.65 -9.67
N LYS A 119 3.46 -7.97 -8.38
CA LYS A 119 4.58 -8.69 -7.82
C LYS A 119 4.11 -10.04 -7.32
N ILE A 120 4.84 -11.08 -7.67
CA ILE A 120 4.61 -12.42 -7.13
C ILE A 120 5.87 -12.91 -6.44
N ILE A 121 5.67 -13.80 -5.48
CA ILE A 121 6.73 -14.56 -4.85
C ILE A 121 6.62 -16.02 -5.27
N VAL A 122 7.73 -16.54 -5.79
CA VAL A 122 7.91 -17.96 -6.09
C VAL A 122 8.65 -18.59 -4.92
N PHE A 123 8.08 -19.61 -4.31
CA PHE A 123 8.64 -20.28 -3.14
C PHE A 123 9.52 -21.47 -3.52
N ASP A 124 10.51 -21.73 -2.68
CA ASP A 124 11.30 -22.97 -2.70
C ASP A 124 12.05 -23.21 -4.01
N VAL A 125 12.61 -22.13 -4.58
CA VAL A 125 13.47 -22.18 -5.77
C VAL A 125 14.87 -22.65 -5.34
N PRO A 126 15.46 -23.70 -5.96
CA PRO A 126 16.81 -24.15 -5.62
C PRO A 126 17.83 -23.02 -5.83
N LYS A 127 18.76 -22.88 -4.89
CA LYS A 127 19.76 -21.82 -4.91
C LYS A 127 20.74 -21.95 -6.07
N GLU A 128 20.95 -23.15 -6.61
CA GLU A 128 21.81 -23.36 -7.77
C GLU A 128 21.22 -22.76 -9.05
N VAL A 129 19.89 -22.60 -9.13
CA VAL A 129 19.20 -22.06 -10.31
C VAL A 129 19.44 -20.55 -10.39
N THR A 130 20.22 -20.14 -11.39
CA THR A 130 20.52 -18.74 -11.70
C THR A 130 19.27 -17.98 -12.15
N ASP A 131 19.32 -16.65 -12.16
CA ASP A 131 18.20 -15.83 -12.66
C ASP A 131 17.92 -16.07 -14.15
N ALA A 132 18.97 -16.34 -14.94
CA ALA A 132 18.83 -16.66 -16.36
C ALA A 132 18.11 -18.00 -16.57
N GLU A 133 18.57 -19.07 -15.89
CA GLU A 133 17.92 -20.39 -15.95
C GLU A 133 16.50 -20.36 -15.40
N LEU A 134 16.27 -19.56 -14.35
CA LEU A 134 14.93 -19.35 -13.81
C LEU A 134 13.98 -18.76 -14.85
N LEU A 135 14.39 -17.69 -15.54
CA LEU A 135 13.56 -17.06 -16.57
C LEU A 135 13.31 -18.00 -17.76
N GLU A 136 14.34 -18.78 -18.14
CA GLU A 136 14.22 -19.80 -19.18
C GLU A 136 13.20 -20.88 -18.80
N ASP A 137 13.27 -21.42 -17.57
CA ASP A 137 12.32 -22.40 -17.07
C ASP A 137 10.89 -21.83 -16.97
N LEU A 138 10.77 -20.60 -16.47
CA LEU A 138 9.49 -19.90 -16.41
C LEU A 138 8.86 -19.74 -17.79
N TYR A 139 9.65 -19.44 -18.81
CA TYR A 139 9.16 -19.34 -20.18
C TYR A 139 8.79 -20.72 -20.77
N ASN A 140 9.76 -21.64 -20.79
CA ASN A 140 9.66 -22.91 -21.53
C ASN A 140 8.68 -23.91 -20.88
N LYS A 141 8.59 -23.95 -19.54
CA LYS A 141 7.85 -24.99 -18.82
C LYS A 141 6.46 -24.56 -18.35
N ASN A 142 6.11 -23.27 -18.47
CA ASN A 142 4.89 -22.72 -17.88
C ASN A 142 3.91 -22.14 -18.89
N GLY A 143 3.89 -22.67 -20.11
CA GLY A 143 2.83 -22.37 -21.07
C GLY A 143 2.92 -20.98 -21.71
N MET A 144 4.11 -20.38 -21.77
CA MET A 144 4.33 -19.04 -22.35
C MET A 144 4.48 -19.04 -23.88
N SER A 145 4.09 -20.12 -24.56
CA SER A 145 4.23 -20.29 -26.02
C SER A 145 3.53 -19.22 -26.87
N ARG A 146 2.51 -18.53 -26.32
CA ARG A 146 1.80 -17.44 -27.00
C ARG A 146 2.51 -16.09 -26.90
N VAL A 147 3.55 -16.00 -26.07
CA VAL A 147 4.33 -14.78 -25.82
C VAL A 147 5.70 -14.96 -26.45
N THR A 148 6.22 -13.93 -27.13
CA THR A 148 7.59 -14.01 -27.66
C THR A 148 8.60 -13.98 -26.51
N VAL A 149 9.75 -14.64 -26.65
CA VAL A 149 10.82 -14.60 -25.64
C VAL A 149 11.22 -13.15 -25.31
N LYS A 150 11.24 -12.29 -26.33
CA LYS A 150 11.56 -10.87 -26.16
C LYS A 150 10.55 -10.16 -25.27
N ASP A 151 9.26 -10.35 -25.51
CA ASP A 151 8.21 -9.73 -24.71
C ASP A 151 8.19 -10.29 -23.28
N PHE A 152 8.37 -11.60 -23.14
CA PHE A 152 8.49 -12.24 -21.84
C PHE A 152 9.64 -11.63 -21.01
N ASN A 153 10.83 -11.48 -21.59
CA ASN A 153 11.99 -10.89 -20.90
C ASN A 153 11.80 -9.39 -20.59
N ASN A 154 10.97 -8.68 -21.36
CA ASN A 154 10.61 -7.30 -21.05
C ASN A 154 9.62 -7.21 -19.88
N TRP A 155 8.70 -8.18 -19.78
CA TRP A 155 7.64 -8.18 -18.80
C TRP A 155 8.07 -8.77 -17.47
N VAL A 156 8.74 -9.93 -17.47
CA VAL A 156 9.10 -10.69 -16.27
C VAL A 156 10.52 -10.35 -15.83
N LYS A 157 10.63 -9.79 -14.63
CA LYS A 157 11.90 -9.35 -14.03
C LYS A 157 12.07 -9.95 -12.65
N VAL A 158 13.29 -10.40 -12.35
CA VAL A 158 13.67 -10.81 -11.00
C VAL A 158 14.02 -9.57 -10.19
N ASP A 159 13.23 -9.27 -9.16
CA ASP A 159 13.46 -8.12 -8.27
C ASP A 159 14.43 -8.45 -7.13
N GLY A 160 14.53 -9.73 -6.77
CA GLY A 160 15.44 -10.17 -5.73
C GLY A 160 15.12 -11.56 -5.19
N ARG A 161 16.09 -12.11 -4.45
CA ARG A 161 16.00 -13.42 -3.80
C ARG A 161 16.11 -13.29 -2.30
N LYS A 162 15.26 -14.01 -1.58
CA LYS A 162 15.30 -14.12 -0.13
C LYS A 162 15.70 -15.54 0.25
N LYS A 163 16.89 -15.67 0.84
CA LYS A 163 17.44 -16.94 1.34
C LYS A 163 16.55 -17.57 2.40
N MET A 164 16.25 -18.85 2.24
CA MET A 164 15.56 -19.68 3.23
C MET A 164 16.53 -20.67 3.89
N ARG A 165 16.00 -21.52 4.78
CA ARG A 165 16.74 -22.66 5.34
C ARG A 165 16.77 -23.79 4.29
N HIS A 166 17.87 -24.55 4.21
CA HIS A 166 18.03 -25.75 3.35
C HIS A 166 18.15 -25.49 1.84
N ASP A 167 19.11 -24.65 1.40
CA ASP A 167 19.49 -24.44 -0.01
C ASP A 167 18.36 -24.01 -0.98
N LEU A 168 17.33 -23.38 -0.40
CA LEU A 168 16.20 -22.83 -1.13
C LEU A 168 16.12 -21.32 -0.96
N ASP A 169 15.66 -20.66 -2.01
CA ASP A 169 15.36 -19.24 -2.06
C ASP A 169 13.88 -19.02 -2.38
N ASN A 170 13.31 -17.95 -1.81
CA ASN A 170 12.08 -17.39 -2.35
C ASN A 170 12.44 -16.24 -3.30
N VAL A 171 11.92 -16.27 -4.52
CA VAL A 171 12.23 -15.30 -5.55
C VAL A 171 11.07 -14.34 -5.74
N LEU A 172 11.36 -13.04 -5.69
CA LEU A 172 10.41 -11.98 -5.96
C LEU A 172 10.48 -11.62 -7.45
N LEU A 173 9.34 -11.69 -8.14
CA LEU A 173 9.22 -11.34 -9.54
C LEU A 173 8.29 -10.14 -9.71
N SER A 174 8.67 -9.20 -10.58
CA SER A 174 7.76 -8.22 -11.18
C SER A 174 7.39 -8.68 -12.58
N LEU A 175 6.11 -8.58 -12.93
CA LEU A 175 5.59 -9.08 -14.19
C LEU A 175 4.35 -8.29 -14.63
N ASN A 176 3.92 -8.47 -15.88
CA ASN A 176 2.68 -7.88 -16.35
C ASN A 176 1.45 -8.58 -15.74
N GLU A 177 0.30 -7.93 -15.86
CA GLU A 177 -0.97 -8.37 -15.27
C GLU A 177 -1.42 -9.74 -15.81
N GLU A 178 -1.28 -9.97 -17.11
CA GLU A 178 -1.69 -11.22 -17.76
C GLU A 178 -0.92 -12.45 -17.22
N ILE A 179 0.41 -12.39 -17.16
CA ILE A 179 1.21 -13.51 -16.65
C ILE A 179 0.98 -13.69 -15.15
N ALA A 180 0.82 -12.59 -14.40
CA ALA A 180 0.53 -12.64 -12.97
C ALA A 180 -0.79 -13.37 -12.70
N GLU A 181 -1.87 -12.97 -13.36
CA GLU A 181 -3.18 -13.61 -13.20
C GLU A 181 -3.12 -15.10 -13.56
N TYR A 182 -2.43 -15.44 -14.65
CA TYR A 182 -2.27 -16.83 -15.07
C TYR A 182 -1.53 -17.69 -14.02
N TRP A 183 -0.36 -17.24 -13.56
CA TRP A 183 0.43 -18.01 -12.59
C TRP A 183 -0.17 -18.01 -11.18
N ILE A 184 -0.81 -16.92 -10.76
CA ILE A 184 -1.53 -16.86 -9.48
C ILE A 184 -2.75 -17.78 -9.52
N GLY A 185 -3.52 -17.76 -10.62
CA GLY A 185 -4.69 -18.62 -10.80
C GLY A 185 -4.32 -20.11 -10.82
N LYS A 186 -3.20 -20.45 -11.44
CA LYS A 186 -2.62 -21.80 -11.40
C LYS A 186 -2.06 -22.16 -10.00
N GLY A 187 -1.50 -21.17 -9.29
CA GLY A 187 -0.96 -21.30 -7.93
C GLY A 187 0.45 -21.86 -7.83
N TYR A 188 1.06 -22.27 -8.95
CA TYR A 188 2.41 -22.80 -9.02
C TYR A 188 3.02 -22.66 -10.41
N VAL A 189 4.35 -22.71 -10.46
CA VAL A 189 5.17 -22.73 -11.68
C VAL A 189 6.18 -23.87 -11.62
N TYR A 190 6.63 -24.35 -12.76
CA TYR A 190 7.63 -25.38 -12.90
C TYR A 190 9.01 -24.77 -13.09
N ILE A 191 9.95 -25.18 -12.24
CA ILE A 191 11.36 -24.77 -12.29
C ILE A 191 12.20 -26.03 -12.07
N GLY A 192 13.16 -26.30 -12.95
CA GLY A 192 13.87 -27.57 -13.01
C GLY A 192 12.89 -28.74 -13.15
N TRP A 193 12.95 -29.66 -12.18
CA TRP A 193 12.04 -30.81 -12.03
C TRP A 193 11.06 -30.62 -10.87
N ARG A 194 10.80 -29.38 -10.46
CA ARG A 194 10.00 -29.04 -9.28
C ARG A 194 8.78 -28.20 -9.64
N SER A 195 7.73 -28.37 -8.85
CA SER A 195 6.60 -27.46 -8.79
C SER A 195 6.82 -26.49 -7.63
N CYS A 196 7.00 -25.21 -7.95
CA CYS A 196 7.24 -24.13 -7.01
C CYS A 196 5.96 -23.32 -6.83
N LYS A 197 5.54 -23.11 -5.58
CA LYS A 197 4.31 -22.36 -5.27
C LYS A 197 4.46 -20.89 -5.64
N VAL A 198 3.40 -20.29 -6.15
CA VAL A 198 3.34 -18.86 -6.43
C VAL A 198 2.30 -18.19 -5.53
N LYS A 199 2.60 -16.98 -5.05
CA LYS A 199 1.62 -16.09 -4.42
C LYS A 199 1.79 -14.65 -4.86
N GLU A 200 0.68 -13.92 -4.92
CA GLU A 200 0.71 -12.47 -5.04
C GLU A 200 1.36 -11.84 -3.79
N VAL A 201 2.17 -10.80 -4.01
CA VAL A 201 2.76 -10.00 -2.96
C VAL A 201 1.88 -8.79 -2.70
N ASP A 202 1.45 -8.63 -1.44
CA ASP A 202 0.63 -7.51 -1.02
C ASP A 202 1.35 -6.16 -1.29
N ILE A 203 0.75 -5.38 -2.19
CA ILE A 203 1.22 -4.03 -2.54
C ILE A 203 0.87 -3.02 -1.44
N VAL A 204 -0.16 -3.26 -0.64
CA VAL A 204 -0.55 -2.39 0.46
C VAL A 204 0.34 -2.68 1.66
N LYS A 205 1.32 -1.81 1.89
CA LYS A 205 2.16 -1.89 3.08
C LYS A 205 1.38 -1.43 4.31
N ARG A 206 1.42 -2.25 5.36
CA ARG A 206 0.91 -1.93 6.70
C ARG A 206 2.07 -1.45 7.57
N CYS A 207 1.79 -0.54 8.49
CA CYS A 207 2.72 -0.15 9.54
C CYS A 207 3.11 -1.37 10.37
N PHE A 208 4.41 -1.66 10.52
CA PHE A 208 4.87 -2.82 11.29
C PHE A 208 4.59 -2.73 12.80
N LYS A 209 4.36 -1.52 13.33
CA LYS A 209 4.04 -1.30 14.76
C LYS A 209 2.54 -1.46 15.04
N CYS A 210 1.70 -0.75 14.27
CA CYS A 210 0.28 -0.62 14.56
C CYS A 210 -0.64 -1.35 13.56
N CYS A 211 -0.08 -1.93 12.50
CA CYS A 211 -0.79 -2.57 11.38
C CYS A 211 -1.73 -1.66 10.56
N SER A 212 -1.68 -0.34 10.77
CA SER A 212 -2.47 0.59 9.96
C SER A 212 -1.96 0.69 8.51
N VAL A 213 -2.86 0.78 7.53
CA VAL A 213 -2.55 1.03 6.10
C VAL A 213 -2.27 2.50 5.77
N HIS A 214 -2.46 3.41 6.75
CA HIS A 214 -2.43 4.86 6.50
C HIS A 214 -1.03 5.48 6.63
N HIS A 215 -0.10 4.81 7.30
CA HIS A 215 1.24 5.33 7.56
C HIS A 215 2.28 4.20 7.62
N ARG A 216 3.55 4.58 7.52
CA ARG A 216 4.70 3.68 7.68
C ARG A 216 5.20 3.68 9.13
N ALA A 217 6.04 2.71 9.49
CA ALA A 217 6.49 2.50 10.87
C ALA A 217 7.33 3.66 11.46
N ASP A 218 8.01 4.41 10.58
CA ASP A 218 8.74 5.65 10.86
C ASP A 218 7.82 6.82 11.25
N GLN A 219 6.61 6.84 10.70
CA GLN A 219 5.58 7.86 10.98
C GLN A 219 4.60 7.46 12.08
N CYS A 220 4.81 6.29 12.69
CA CYS A 220 3.88 5.74 13.66
C CYS A 220 4.05 6.40 15.03
N LYS A 221 2.93 6.86 15.59
CA LYS A 221 2.87 7.48 16.93
C LYS A 221 2.78 6.46 18.07
N GLU A 222 2.57 5.19 17.75
CA GLU A 222 2.55 4.13 18.76
C GLU A 222 3.94 3.91 19.35
N ARG A 223 4.00 3.85 20.68
CA ARG A 223 5.25 3.61 21.42
C ARG A 223 5.77 2.18 21.23
N GLY A 224 4.91 1.24 20.89
CA GLY A 224 5.25 -0.18 20.73
C GLY A 224 4.38 -0.89 19.70
N TYR A 225 4.52 -2.21 19.66
CA TYR A 225 3.67 -3.06 18.83
C TYR A 225 2.27 -3.15 19.42
N VAL A 226 1.26 -3.19 18.53
CA VAL A 226 -0.12 -3.44 18.93
C VAL A 226 -0.57 -4.82 18.49
N CYS A 227 -1.52 -5.37 19.23
CA CYS A 227 -2.20 -6.61 18.89
C CYS A 227 -2.90 -6.48 17.54
N ARG A 228 -2.57 -7.36 16.59
CA ARG A 228 -3.15 -7.37 15.23
C ARG A 228 -4.66 -7.65 15.21
N LYS A 229 -5.18 -8.31 16.26
CA LYS A 229 -6.60 -8.67 16.37
C LYS A 229 -7.45 -7.53 16.92
N CYS A 230 -7.06 -6.93 18.06
CA CYS A 230 -7.87 -5.93 18.76
C CYS A 230 -7.28 -4.51 18.76
N GLY A 231 -6.08 -4.30 18.23
CA GLY A 231 -5.45 -2.98 18.11
C GLY A 231 -4.86 -2.40 19.41
N GLU A 232 -4.91 -3.14 20.53
CA GLU A 232 -4.36 -2.72 21.83
C GLU A 232 -2.88 -3.07 21.99
N SER A 233 -2.13 -2.27 22.74
CA SER A 233 -0.70 -2.47 23.01
C SER A 233 -0.40 -3.35 24.23
N SER A 234 -1.43 -3.82 24.95
CA SER A 234 -1.27 -4.53 26.23
C SER A 234 -0.78 -5.98 26.08
N HIS A 235 -0.88 -6.58 24.89
CA HIS A 235 -0.63 -8.01 24.69
C HIS A 235 -0.28 -8.37 23.24
N ASP A 236 0.25 -9.58 23.06
CA ASP A 236 0.51 -10.19 21.75
C ASP A 236 -0.77 -10.83 21.16
N ALA A 237 -0.93 -10.77 19.83
CA ALA A 237 -2.07 -11.33 19.12
C ALA A 237 -2.29 -12.84 19.35
N ARG A 238 -1.24 -13.59 19.70
CA ARG A 238 -1.30 -15.03 20.03
C ARG A 238 -2.11 -15.32 21.29
N ILE A 239 -2.10 -14.40 22.26
CA ILE A 239 -2.80 -14.54 23.55
C ILE A 239 -4.05 -13.64 23.67
N CYS A 240 -4.39 -12.91 22.59
CA CYS A 240 -5.52 -12.00 22.58
C CYS A 240 -6.87 -12.74 22.74
N ARG A 241 -7.68 -12.27 23.69
CA ARG A 241 -9.06 -12.71 23.93
C ARG A 241 -10.10 -11.61 23.67
N ASN A 242 -9.65 -10.43 23.26
CA ASN A 242 -10.52 -9.28 23.04
C ASN A 242 -11.27 -9.41 21.71
N ARG A 243 -12.37 -8.67 21.58
CA ARG A 243 -13.09 -8.55 20.30
C ARG A 243 -12.17 -7.97 19.23
N MET A 244 -12.35 -8.44 18.00
CA MET A 244 -11.59 -7.92 16.88
C MET A 244 -11.94 -6.46 16.60
N LYS A 245 -10.92 -5.65 16.36
CA LYS A 245 -11.05 -4.22 16.03
C LYS A 245 -10.02 -3.87 14.99
N CYS A 246 -10.47 -3.22 13.92
CA CYS A 246 -9.57 -2.72 12.89
C CYS A 246 -9.07 -1.32 13.20
N LYS A 247 -7.76 -1.20 13.43
CA LYS A 247 -7.13 0.10 13.70
C LYS A 247 -7.23 1.07 12.53
N SER A 248 -7.08 0.59 11.29
CA SER A 248 -7.20 1.45 10.10
C SER A 248 -8.59 2.06 9.92
N CYS A 249 -9.64 1.26 10.16
CA CYS A 249 -11.01 1.75 10.07
C CYS A 249 -11.32 2.73 11.21
N LEU A 250 -10.86 2.44 12.43
CA LEU A 250 -11.01 3.34 13.57
C LEU A 250 -10.32 4.69 13.33
N GLU A 251 -9.07 4.69 12.87
CA GLU A 251 -8.29 5.90 12.57
C GLU A 251 -8.98 6.80 11.52
N LYS A 252 -9.62 6.19 10.51
CA LYS A 252 -10.18 6.94 9.38
C LYS A 252 -11.64 7.36 9.58
N THR A 253 -12.46 6.46 10.12
CA THR A 253 -13.91 6.63 10.20
C THR A 253 -14.40 6.98 11.61
N GLY A 254 -13.55 6.80 12.62
CA GLY A 254 -13.94 6.89 14.04
C GLY A 254 -14.81 5.71 14.50
N LYS A 255 -15.08 4.71 13.65
CA LYS A 255 -15.93 3.56 13.97
C LYS A 255 -15.09 2.30 14.15
N GLU A 256 -15.40 1.52 15.18
CA GLU A 256 -14.85 0.18 15.38
C GLU A 256 -15.56 -0.81 14.45
N LEU A 257 -14.84 -1.35 13.47
CA LEU A 257 -15.33 -2.46 12.65
C LEU A 257 -14.77 -3.78 13.20
N ALA A 258 -15.67 -4.76 13.33
CA ALA A 258 -15.40 -6.05 13.95
C ALA A 258 -14.67 -7.02 13.00
N HIS A 259 -13.43 -6.68 12.65
CA HIS A 259 -12.53 -7.57 11.91
C HIS A 259 -11.07 -7.31 12.31
N ALA A 260 -10.19 -8.29 12.04
CA ALA A 260 -8.77 -8.14 12.32
C ALA A 260 -8.16 -6.99 11.50
N THR A 261 -7.13 -6.34 12.05
CA THR A 261 -6.48 -5.19 11.38
C THR A 261 -5.77 -5.60 10.09
N ASP A 262 -5.36 -6.86 9.97
CA ASP A 262 -4.73 -7.44 8.78
C ASP A 262 -5.72 -8.15 7.84
N SER A 263 -7.03 -8.08 8.08
CA SER A 263 -8.04 -8.66 7.20
C SER A 263 -7.97 -8.07 5.78
N GLY A 264 -7.99 -8.94 4.76
CA GLY A 264 -8.11 -8.55 3.35
C GLY A 264 -9.47 -7.92 3.01
N ASP A 265 -10.48 -8.14 3.85
CA ASP A 265 -11.81 -7.55 3.71
C ASP A 265 -11.95 -6.16 4.33
N CYS A 266 -10.88 -5.65 4.94
CA CYS A 266 -10.87 -4.29 5.49
C CYS A 266 -11.22 -3.25 4.41
N PRO A 267 -12.24 -2.39 4.60
CA PRO A 267 -12.60 -1.37 3.64
C PRO A 267 -11.47 -0.37 3.36
N GLU A 268 -10.71 0.01 4.38
CA GLU A 268 -9.56 0.91 4.21
C GLU A 268 -8.40 0.25 3.47
N TYR A 269 -8.21 -1.05 3.66
CA TYR A 269 -7.25 -1.83 2.86
C TYR A 269 -7.69 -1.88 1.40
N LYS A 270 -8.95 -2.23 1.11
CA LYS A 270 -9.49 -2.27 -0.26
C LYS A 270 -9.39 -0.91 -0.95
N ARG A 271 -9.74 0.18 -0.25
CA ARG A 271 -9.58 1.55 -0.74
C ARG A 271 -8.13 1.89 -1.05
N LYS A 272 -7.20 1.50 -0.17
CA LYS A 272 -5.77 1.71 -0.38
C LYS A 272 -5.23 0.87 -1.53
N LEU A 273 -5.70 -0.37 -1.67
CA LEU A 273 -5.35 -1.29 -2.75
C LEU A 273 -5.78 -0.71 -4.10
N GLU A 274 -7.04 -0.29 -4.21
CA GLU A 274 -7.58 0.34 -5.42
C GLU A 274 -6.84 1.63 -5.77
N TYR A 275 -6.57 2.49 -4.77
CA TYR A 275 -5.73 3.67 -4.96
C TYR A 275 -4.35 3.32 -5.51
N LEU A 276 -3.69 2.27 -5.00
CA LEU A 276 -2.39 1.85 -5.48
C LEU A 276 -2.44 1.21 -6.88
N LYS A 277 -3.47 0.41 -7.19
CA LYS A 277 -3.67 -0.18 -8.52
C LYS A 277 -3.91 0.90 -9.59
N ASN A 278 -4.65 1.95 -9.22
CA ASN A 278 -4.96 3.07 -10.12
C ASN A 278 -3.86 4.15 -10.13
N ARG A 279 -2.85 4.04 -9.26
CA ARG A 279 -1.75 4.99 -9.22
C ARG A 279 -0.74 4.67 -10.31
N GLU A 280 -0.60 5.61 -11.24
CA GLU A 280 0.48 5.58 -12.23
C GLU A 280 1.83 5.74 -11.52
N MET A 281 2.72 4.77 -11.72
CA MET A 281 4.14 4.87 -11.42
C MET A 281 4.88 5.16 -12.71
N PHE A 282 5.88 6.03 -12.62
CA PHE A 282 6.73 6.34 -13.76
C PHE A 282 8.00 5.52 -13.60
N ASP A 283 8.48 4.94 -14.70
CA ASP A 283 9.73 4.17 -14.70
C ASP A 283 10.82 5.00 -14.01
N VAL A 284 11.42 4.47 -12.93
CA VAL A 284 12.44 5.16 -12.11
C VAL A 284 13.80 4.60 -12.48
#